data_AF-A0A6S7C492-F1
#
_entry.id   AF-A0A6S7C492-F1
#
_cell.length_a   1.000
_cell.length_b   1.000
_cell.length_c   1.000
_cell.angle_alpha   90.00
_cell.angle_beta   90.00
_cell.angle_gamma   90.00
#
_symmetry.space_group_name_H-M   'P 1'
#
loop_
_entity.id
_entity.type
_entity.pdbx_description
1 polymer ?
#
loop_
_entity_poly.entity_id
_entity_poly.type
_entity_poly.pdbx_seq_one_letter_code
_entity_poly.pdbx_strand_id
1 'polypeptide(L)'
;MWEYPDGCIEIRADGRVLPSRPYDRLAEIDQGAIVEHKRLSHVLQVAQALQAQRDNRRIGTAPSRTHLGAAVRTQKRQPGTKKQREFTQDDINEVVADLAQRRQPKPSGKPGRRSARAG
;
A
#
# COMPACT_ATOMS: atom_id res chain seq x y z
N MET A 1 -30.68 6.57 15.51
CA MET A 1 -29.62 5.58 15.19
C MET A 1 -29.33 4.82 16.46
N TRP A 2 -29.38 3.50 16.40
CA TRP A 2 -29.17 2.62 17.55
C TRP A 2 -27.91 1.78 17.32
N GLU A 3 -27.05 1.70 18.32
CA GLU A 3 -25.84 0.88 18.32
C GLU A 3 -26.03 -0.20 19.40
N TYR A 4 -26.00 -1.47 19.00
CA TYR A 4 -26.18 -2.61 19.88
C TYR A 4 -24.83 -3.12 20.42
N PRO A 5 -24.81 -3.89 21.53
CA PRO A 5 -23.55 -4.40 22.11
C PRO A 5 -22.71 -5.29 21.17
N ASP A 6 -23.35 -5.90 20.16
CA ASP A 6 -22.72 -6.68 19.10
C ASP A 6 -22.09 -5.82 17.99
N GLY A 7 -22.22 -4.49 18.07
CA GLY A 7 -21.71 -3.53 17.09
C GLY A 7 -22.62 -3.33 15.87
N CYS A 8 -23.81 -3.95 15.86
CA CYS A 8 -24.79 -3.71 14.81
C CYS A 8 -25.38 -2.29 14.94
N ILE A 9 -25.50 -1.61 13.80
CA ILE A 9 -26.06 -0.25 13.71
C ILE A 9 -27.40 -0.32 12.98
N GLU A 10 -28.43 0.20 13.63
CA GLU A 10 -29.76 0.33 13.07
C GLU A 10 -30.10 1.79 12.77
N ILE A 11 -30.47 2.05 11.52
CA ILE A 11 -30.91 3.37 11.04
C ILE A 11 -32.44 3.38 11.07
N ARG A 12 -33.05 4.36 11.74
CA ARG A 12 -34.50 4.57 11.72
C ARG A 12 -34.83 5.99 11.27
N ALA A 13 -35.91 6.11 10.51
CA ALA A 13 -36.55 7.36 10.14
C ALA A 13 -38.07 7.21 10.38
N ASP A 14 -38.70 8.20 11.01
CA ASP A 14 -40.13 8.19 11.35
C ASP A 14 -40.61 6.91 12.06
N GLY A 15 -39.78 6.38 12.97
CA GLY A 15 -40.06 5.15 13.71
C GLY A 15 -39.93 3.85 12.91
N ARG A 16 -39.59 3.91 11.61
CA ARG A 16 -39.38 2.75 10.74
C ARG A 16 -37.91 2.43 10.56
N VAL A 17 -37.57 1.15 10.51
CA VAL A 17 -36.21 0.65 10.27
C VAL A 17 -35.89 0.76 8.79
N LEU A 18 -34.74 1.34 8.47
CA LEU A 18 -34.23 1.41 7.10
C LEU A 18 -33.24 0.26 6.85
N PRO A 19 -33.30 -0.41 5.68
CA PRO A 19 -32.30 -1.39 5.30
C PRO A 19 -30.92 -0.73 5.23
N SER A 20 -29.95 -1.27 5.96
CA SER A 20 -28.57 -0.79 5.96
C SER A 20 -27.61 -1.98 5.89
N ARG A 21 -26.45 -1.78 5.26
CA ARG A 21 -25.35 -2.76 5.23
C ARG A 21 -24.05 -2.04 5.56
N PRO A 22 -23.14 -2.64 6.35
CA PRO A 22 -21.79 -2.13 6.50
C PRO A 22 -21.10 -2.02 5.13
N TYR A 23 -20.67 -0.82 4.76
CA TYR A 23 -19.92 -0.59 3.53
C TYR A 23 -18.42 -0.66 3.82
N ASP A 24 -17.79 -1.79 3.46
CA ASP A 24 -16.33 -1.92 3.52
C ASP A 24 -15.71 -1.48 2.19
N ARG A 25 -14.81 -0.49 2.25
CA ARG A 25 -14.11 0.04 1.06
C ARG A 25 -12.84 -0.74 0.72
N LEU A 26 -12.46 -1.70 1.55
CA LEU A 26 -11.23 -2.48 1.42
C LEU A 26 -11.58 -3.94 1.20
N ALA A 27 -12.31 -4.23 0.12
CA ALA A 27 -12.42 -5.60 -0.35
C ALA A 27 -11.00 -6.19 -0.43
N GLU A 28 -10.75 -7.27 0.29
CA GLU A 28 -9.50 -8.02 0.17
C GLU A 28 -9.36 -8.42 -1.30
N ILE A 29 -8.31 -7.90 -1.94
CA ILE A 29 -7.96 -8.34 -3.29
C ILE A 29 -7.28 -9.68 -3.10
N ASP A 30 -7.93 -10.76 -3.56
CA ASP A 30 -7.27 -12.07 -3.69
C ASP A 30 -6.15 -11.93 -4.72
N GLN A 31 -4.92 -11.74 -4.23
CA GLN A 31 -3.74 -11.70 -5.07
C GLN A 31 -3.51 -13.12 -5.57
N GLY A 32 -4.09 -13.45 -6.74
CA GLY A 32 -3.95 -14.75 -7.38
C GLY A 32 -2.48 -15.18 -7.52
N ALA A 33 -2.27 -16.47 -7.80
CA ALA A 33 -0.93 -17.07 -7.80
C ALA A 33 0.09 -16.28 -8.64
N ILE A 34 1.23 -15.95 -8.03
CA ILE A 34 2.36 -15.32 -8.71
C ILE A 34 2.97 -16.36 -9.67
N VAL A 35 2.82 -16.14 -10.98
CA VAL A 35 3.42 -17.00 -12.02
C VAL A 35 4.77 -16.43 -12.45
N GLU A 36 5.82 -17.26 -12.45
CA GLU A 36 7.13 -16.84 -12.97
C GLU A 36 7.07 -16.64 -14.50
N HIS A 37 7.29 -15.40 -14.94
CA HIS A 37 7.37 -15.07 -16.36
C HIS A 37 8.47 -14.05 -16.63
N LYS A 38 9.46 -14.39 -17.48
CA LYS A 38 10.70 -13.59 -17.67
C LYS A 38 10.46 -12.11 -18.01
N ARG A 39 9.39 -11.79 -18.74
CA ARG A 39 9.08 -10.41 -19.16
C ARG A 39 8.15 -9.67 -18.20
N LEU A 40 7.40 -10.39 -17.37
CA LEU A 40 6.42 -9.80 -16.44
C LEU A 40 6.94 -9.77 -15.00
N SER A 41 7.98 -10.55 -14.69
CA SER A 41 8.65 -10.55 -13.37
C SER A 41 9.14 -9.16 -12.98
N HIS A 42 9.61 -8.36 -13.94
CA HIS A 42 10.04 -6.98 -13.72
C HIS A 42 8.89 -6.04 -13.36
N VAL A 43 7.78 -6.14 -14.09
CA VAL A 43 6.58 -5.33 -13.83
C VAL A 43 5.99 -5.70 -12.48
N LEU A 44 6.02 -6.99 -12.11
CA LEU A 44 5.59 -7.44 -10.79
C LEU A 44 6.47 -6.86 -9.67
N GLN A 45 7.79 -6.82 -9.84
CA GLN A 45 8.69 -6.21 -8.86
C GLN A 45 8.40 -4.71 -8.66
N VAL A 46 8.14 -3.98 -9.75
CA VAL A 46 7.73 -2.57 -9.70
C VAL A 46 6.40 -2.43 -8.95
N ALA A 47 5.41 -3.27 -9.29
CA ALA A 47 4.10 -3.25 -8.64
C ALA A 47 4.19 -3.52 -7.13
N GLN A 48 4.98 -4.52 -6.72
CA GLN A 48 5.21 -4.83 -5.31
C GLN A 48 5.89 -3.68 -4.57
N ALA A 49 6.91 -3.06 -5.17
CA ALA A 49 7.60 -1.92 -4.57
C ALA A 49 6.67 -0.72 -4.37
N LEU A 50 5.81 -0.40 -5.35
CA LEU A 50 4.80 0.65 -5.23
C LEU A 50 3.71 0.29 -4.22
N GLN A 51 3.30 -0.98 -4.15
CA GLN A 51 2.32 -1.46 -3.18
C GLN A 51 2.85 -1.35 -1.74
N ALA A 52 4.15 -1.59 -1.50
CA ALA A 52 4.75 -1.41 -0.19
C ALA A 52 4.75 0.05 0.29
N GLN A 53 4.75 1.00 -0.65
CA GLN A 53 4.64 2.44 -0.35
C GLN A 53 3.19 2.91 -0.13
N ARG A 54 2.18 2.07 -0.41
CA ARG A 54 0.76 2.45 -0.29
C ARG A 54 0.26 2.40 1.15
N ASP A 55 -0.50 3.42 1.53
CA ASP A 55 -1.28 3.42 2.78
C ASP A 55 -2.59 2.66 2.59
N ASN A 56 -2.56 1.34 2.79
CA ASN A 56 -3.73 0.44 2.66
C ASN A 56 -4.42 0.14 4.00
N ARG A 57 -4.19 0.94 5.04
CA ARG A 57 -4.80 0.68 6.35
C ARG A 57 -6.32 0.83 6.31
N ARG A 58 -6.97 -0.05 7.06
CA ARG A 58 -8.42 0.05 7.31
C ARG A 58 -8.76 1.40 7.88
N ILE A 59 -9.83 2.01 7.34
CA ILE A 59 -10.37 3.26 7.86
C ILE A 59 -10.94 2.96 9.26
N GLY A 60 -10.07 2.96 10.26
CA GLY A 60 -10.40 2.94 11.68
C GLY A 60 -10.84 1.57 12.18
N THR A 61 -10.52 1.31 13.44
CA THR A 61 -10.97 0.11 14.16
C THR A 61 -12.46 0.15 14.50
N ALA A 62 -13.08 1.35 14.48
CA ALA A 62 -14.48 1.55 14.83
C ALA A 62 -15.14 2.63 13.93
N PRO A 63 -16.45 2.50 13.64
CA PRO A 63 -17.21 3.50 12.91
C PRO A 63 -17.20 4.87 13.60
N SER A 64 -17.46 5.94 12.84
CA SER A 64 -17.53 7.30 13.41
C SER A 64 -18.74 7.45 14.31
N ARG A 65 -18.55 8.07 15.48
CA ARG A 65 -19.61 8.42 16.44
C ARG A 65 -19.96 9.91 16.42
N THR A 66 -19.77 10.57 15.28
CA THR A 66 -20.05 12.01 15.14
C THR A 66 -21.51 12.35 15.39
N HIS A 67 -22.43 11.41 15.15
CA HIS A 67 -23.85 11.55 15.51
C HIS A 67 -24.11 11.66 17.02
N LEU A 68 -23.16 11.25 17.87
CA LEU A 68 -23.20 11.41 19.34
C LEU A 68 -22.42 12.64 19.83
N GLY A 69 -22.05 13.55 18.92
CA GLY A 69 -21.23 14.72 19.26
C GLY A 69 -19.74 14.42 19.45
N ALA A 70 -19.29 13.18 19.20
CA ALA A 70 -17.87 12.86 19.23
C ALA A 70 -17.14 13.56 18.07
N ALA A 71 -15.95 14.10 18.35
CA ALA A 71 -15.13 14.74 17.33
C ALA A 71 -14.80 13.79 16.17
N VAL A 72 -14.72 14.35 14.96
CA VAL A 72 -14.30 13.59 13.77
C VAL A 72 -12.88 13.10 13.98
N ARG A 73 -12.70 11.78 14.00
CA ARG A 73 -11.37 11.16 14.08
C ARG A 73 -10.69 11.28 12.72
N THR A 74 -9.71 12.17 12.62
CA THR A 74 -8.79 12.19 11.47
C THR A 74 -7.77 11.08 11.62
N GLN A 75 -7.74 10.16 10.65
CA GLN A 75 -6.70 9.14 10.65
C GLN A 75 -5.39 9.73 10.19
N LYS A 76 -4.41 9.74 11.10
CA LYS A 76 -3.05 10.10 10.74
C LYS A 76 -2.49 9.05 9.78
N ARG A 77 -1.93 9.54 8.68
CA ARG A 77 -1.20 8.74 7.68
C ARG A 77 0.04 8.14 8.33
N GLN A 78 0.42 6.92 7.92
CA GLN A 78 1.72 6.38 8.29
C GLN A 78 2.81 7.23 7.62
N PRO A 79 3.84 7.67 8.36
CA PRO A 79 4.94 8.43 7.77
C PRO A 79 5.52 7.69 6.55
N GLY A 80 5.74 8.42 5.45
CA GLY A 80 6.37 7.88 4.23
C GLY A 80 5.47 7.04 3.31
N THR A 81 4.22 6.75 3.69
CA THR A 81 3.27 6.04 2.81
C THR A 81 2.54 7.01 1.87
N LYS A 82 1.90 6.56 0.77
CA LYS A 82 1.06 7.35 -0.18
C LYS A 82 -0.33 6.76 -0.39
N LYS A 83 -1.35 7.61 -0.63
CA LYS A 83 -2.69 7.13 -1.01
C LYS A 83 -2.67 6.66 -2.47
N GLN A 84 -3.53 5.71 -2.83
CA GLN A 84 -3.60 5.16 -4.18
C GLN A 84 -3.69 6.24 -5.28
N ARG A 85 -4.46 7.31 -5.04
CA ARG A 85 -4.70 8.41 -6.00
C ARG A 85 -3.59 9.47 -6.02
N GLU A 86 -2.63 9.39 -5.11
CA GLU A 86 -1.52 10.33 -5.02
C GLU A 86 -0.28 9.84 -5.78
N PHE A 87 -0.27 8.59 -6.26
CA PHE A 87 0.83 8.08 -7.05
C PHE A 87 0.87 8.76 -8.42
N THR A 88 2.01 9.34 -8.74
CA THR A 88 2.26 9.98 -10.04
C THR A 88 3.10 9.07 -10.94
N GLN A 89 3.29 9.48 -12.19
CA GLN A 89 4.19 8.78 -13.11
C GLN A 89 5.64 8.85 -12.64
N ASP A 90 6.05 9.94 -11.97
CA ASP A 90 7.40 10.10 -11.44
C ASP A 90 7.71 9.06 -10.36
N ASP A 91 6.73 8.74 -9.51
CA ASP A 91 6.86 7.68 -8.50
C ASP A 91 7.16 6.32 -9.13
N ILE A 92 6.50 6.03 -10.27
CA ILE A 92 6.73 4.80 -11.02
C ILE A 92 8.15 4.80 -11.60
N ASN A 93 8.56 5.92 -12.20
CA ASN A 93 9.88 6.08 -12.82
C ASN A 93 11.01 5.93 -11.78
N GLU A 94 10.85 6.53 -10.59
CA GLU A 94 11.80 6.42 -9.48
C GLU A 94 11.98 4.96 -9.05
N VAL A 95 10.86 4.24 -8.83
CA VAL A 95 10.91 2.81 -8.47
C VAL A 95 11.57 1.96 -9.56
N VAL A 96 11.29 2.24 -10.84
CA VAL A 96 11.93 1.55 -11.96
C VAL A 96 13.44 1.81 -11.98
N ALA A 97 13.87 3.06 -11.78
CA ALA A 97 15.28 3.43 -11.74
C ALA A 97 16.00 2.76 -10.56
N ASP A 98 15.41 2.76 -9.37
CA ASP A 98 15.93 2.10 -8.17
C ASP A 98 16.13 0.60 -8.37
N LEU A 99 15.12 -0.09 -8.93
CA LEU A 99 15.20 -1.52 -9.22
C LEU A 99 16.26 -1.84 -10.29
N ALA A 100 16.45 -0.95 -11.28
CA ALA A 100 17.48 -1.09 -12.29
C ALA A 100 18.89 -0.93 -11.70
N GLN A 101 19.10 0.02 -10.77
CA GLN A 101 20.39 0.24 -10.11
C GLN A 101 20.77 -0.91 -9.20
N ARG A 102 19.82 -1.46 -8.43
CA ARG A 102 20.06 -2.63 -7.54
C ARG A 102 20.52 -3.87 -8.30
N ARG A 103 20.19 -3.98 -9.59
CA ARG A 103 20.61 -5.08 -10.46
C ARG A 103 22.02 -4.92 -11.03
N GLN A 104 22.61 -3.73 -11.00
CA GLN A 104 23.94 -3.55 -11.56
C GLN A 104 24.99 -4.20 -10.65
N PRO A 105 25.75 -5.21 -11.14
CA PRO A 105 26.86 -5.75 -10.38
C PRO A 105 27.90 -4.63 -10.18
N LYS A 106 28.41 -4.52 -8.95
CA LYS A 106 29.48 -3.59 -8.59
C LYS A 106 30.60 -3.73 -9.62
N PRO A 107 31.09 -2.65 -10.26
CA PRO A 107 32.20 -2.78 -11.21
C PRO A 107 33.40 -3.32 -10.45
N SER A 108 33.78 -4.57 -10.74
CA SER A 108 35.00 -5.18 -10.22
C SER A 108 36.17 -4.33 -10.71
N GLY A 109 36.85 -3.64 -9.79
CA GLY A 109 38.03 -2.83 -10.11
C GLY A 109 39.03 -3.65 -10.92
N LYS A 110 39.56 -3.05 -11.99
CA LYS A 110 40.58 -3.69 -12.84
C LYS A 110 41.73 -4.22 -11.96
N PRO A 111 42.16 -5.48 -12.09
CA PRO A 111 43.27 -5.98 -11.31
C PRO A 111 44.54 -5.20 -11.66
N GLY A 112 45.18 -4.62 -10.64
CA GLY A 112 46.40 -3.84 -10.79
C GLY A 112 47.53 -4.66 -11.46
N ARG A 113 48.29 -3.99 -12.32
CA ARG A 113 49.41 -4.56 -13.08
C ARG A 113 50.47 -5.09 -12.11
N ARG A 114 50.65 -6.41 -12.01
CA ARG A 114 51.77 -7.03 -11.28
C ARG A 114 53.08 -6.63 -11.98
N SER A 115 53.90 -5.82 -11.32
CA SER A 115 55.28 -5.61 -11.73
C SER A 115 56.11 -6.83 -11.28
N ALA A 116 56.65 -7.56 -12.25
CA ALA A 116 57.69 -8.54 -12.00
C ALA A 116 59.03 -7.82 -11.92
N ARG A 117 59.75 -7.96 -10.81
CA ARG A 117 61.13 -7.49 -10.64
C ARG A 117 62.04 -8.66 -10.99
N ALA A 118 62.77 -8.56 -12.09
CA ALA A 118 63.82 -9.52 -12.45
C ALA A 118 65.04 -9.27 -11.53
N GLY A 119 65.60 -10.36 -11.02
CA GLY A 119 66.89 -10.40 -10.33
C GLY A 119 67.94 -11.05 -11.22
#